data_AF-I6ZW30-F1
#
_entry.id   AF-I6ZW30-F1
#
_cell.length_a   1.000
_cell.length_b   1.000
_cell.length_c   1.000
_cell.angle_alpha   90.00
_cell.angle_beta   90.00
_cell.angle_gamma   90.00
#
_symmetry.space_group_name_H-M   'P 1'
#
loop_
_entity.id
_entity.type
_entity.pdbx_description
1 polymer ?
#
loop_
_entity_poly.entity_id
_entity_poly.type
_entity_poly.pdbx_seq_one_letter_code
_entity_poly.pdbx_strand_id
1 'polypeptide(L)'
;MMSLELTRENINAVSLELVKNKRMFDKNVNYVMSFMIKAFPERTELLSRIKVLNIKSKAAKKIDLESDIMDQIAMNVFAIKNINEGSFMKNMLTLFKDPSSFSKVFLTYFYSNSSLGIEKTDEILDKLVELLLEESSLKESFEGFINGIGFSEYSESISSEKTEEMGKELGTDAHKELTYKASNDESSSTAISLISLDDSEEIRRIDTSISLLFEGRKKKLSPLSLKTCARVLSIMNIILENNYPGCVDVVPVLMYISKIDQVIFKRSLSALKTILKKINYKDKGRLFEMFCDLLGQNPNMIRMTMLIANTCGDYFSWPEFLESVDRNEEVDLDMIDRTCIPRPSFYEFIVLTENPGRYLTTAKNIIKNETDIHLLRDLGEKINDTELGGIKQIKSAIDSRIKALSHEECPKKQKRSGKNRDN
;
A
#
# COMPACT_ATOMS: atom_id res chain seq x y z
N MET A 1 -6.37 -40.89 -39.39
CA MET A 1 -6.74 -39.94 -38.31
C MET A 1 -7.88 -39.10 -38.86
N MET A 2 -9.11 -39.22 -38.32
CA MET A 2 -10.17 -38.25 -38.63
C MET A 2 -9.84 -36.95 -37.91
N SER A 3 -9.54 -35.90 -38.66
CA SER A 3 -9.50 -34.54 -38.16
C SER A 3 -10.94 -34.11 -37.87
N LEU A 4 -11.36 -34.15 -36.60
CA LEU A 4 -12.63 -33.53 -36.19
C LEU A 4 -12.53 -32.03 -36.45
N GLU A 5 -13.30 -31.56 -37.42
CA GLU A 5 -13.40 -30.13 -37.75
C GLU A 5 -14.10 -29.41 -36.59
N LEU A 6 -13.42 -28.43 -36.00
CA LEU A 6 -13.98 -27.63 -34.91
C LEU A 6 -14.81 -26.50 -35.50
N THR A 7 -16.06 -26.38 -35.07
CA THR A 7 -16.96 -25.27 -35.40
C THR A 7 -17.48 -24.61 -34.12
N ARG A 8 -18.07 -23.42 -34.26
CA ARG A 8 -18.68 -22.73 -33.12
C ARG A 8 -19.82 -23.55 -32.50
N GLU A 9 -20.58 -24.30 -33.31
CA GLU A 9 -21.68 -25.11 -32.80
C GLU A 9 -21.22 -26.40 -32.12
N ASN A 10 -20.14 -27.04 -32.60
CA ASN A 10 -19.76 -28.36 -32.14
C ASN A 10 -18.72 -28.37 -31.00
N ILE A 11 -18.12 -27.22 -30.68
CA ILE A 11 -16.99 -27.12 -29.76
C ILE A 11 -17.26 -27.73 -28.38
N ASN A 12 -18.47 -27.56 -27.85
CA ASN A 12 -18.84 -28.10 -26.54
C ASN A 12 -18.94 -29.62 -26.58
N ALA A 13 -19.55 -30.17 -27.63
CA ALA A 13 -19.68 -31.61 -27.80
C ALA A 13 -18.29 -32.28 -27.97
N VAL A 14 -17.42 -31.68 -28.79
CA VAL A 14 -16.04 -32.15 -28.96
C VAL A 14 -15.26 -32.07 -27.64
N SER A 15 -15.41 -30.96 -26.90
CA SER A 15 -14.76 -30.77 -25.60
C SER A 15 -15.22 -31.80 -24.56
N LEU A 16 -16.52 -32.09 -24.50
CA LEU A 16 -17.08 -33.12 -23.62
C LEU A 16 -16.54 -34.52 -23.93
N GLU A 17 -16.31 -34.86 -25.20
CA GLU A 17 -15.72 -36.16 -25.53
C GLU A 17 -14.23 -36.22 -25.24
N LEU A 18 -13.50 -35.12 -25.43
CA LEU A 18 -12.08 -35.05 -25.12
C LEU A 18 -11.82 -35.30 -23.64
N VAL A 19 -12.58 -34.68 -22.74
CA VAL A 19 -12.37 -34.82 -21.28
C VAL A 19 -12.66 -36.22 -20.73
N LYS A 20 -13.38 -37.09 -21.47
CA LYS A 20 -13.62 -38.48 -21.06
C LYS A 20 -12.37 -39.35 -21.16
N ASN A 21 -11.39 -38.96 -21.96
CA ASN A 21 -10.16 -39.73 -22.16
C ASN A 21 -8.93 -38.83 -22.02
N LYS A 22 -8.22 -38.97 -20.91
CA LYS A 22 -7.02 -38.19 -20.60
C LYS A 22 -5.98 -38.19 -21.73
N ARG A 23 -5.70 -39.33 -22.37
CA ARG A 23 -4.75 -39.40 -23.49
C ARG A 23 -5.22 -38.63 -24.72
N MET A 24 -6.53 -38.59 -24.99
CA MET A 24 -7.07 -37.80 -26.10
C MET A 24 -7.10 -36.31 -25.77
N PHE A 25 -7.49 -35.96 -24.54
CA PHE A 25 -7.40 -34.60 -24.04
C PHE A 25 -5.98 -34.05 -24.16
N ASP A 26 -5.00 -34.78 -23.62
CA ASP A 26 -3.59 -34.39 -23.63
C ASP A 26 -3.04 -34.13 -25.04
N LYS A 27 -3.55 -34.86 -26.05
CA LYS A 27 -3.14 -34.70 -27.45
C LYS A 27 -3.84 -33.55 -28.19
N ASN A 28 -5.05 -33.18 -27.78
CA ASN A 28 -5.93 -32.30 -28.58
C ASN A 28 -6.27 -30.97 -27.92
N VAL A 29 -6.01 -30.78 -26.62
CA VAL A 29 -6.39 -29.54 -25.91
C VAL A 29 -5.87 -28.29 -26.61
N ASN A 30 -4.65 -28.36 -27.18
CA ASN A 30 -3.98 -27.21 -27.79
C ASN A 30 -4.75 -26.71 -29.01
N TYR A 31 -5.22 -27.65 -29.83
CA TYR A 31 -6.01 -27.36 -31.02
C TYR A 31 -7.37 -26.77 -30.63
N VAL A 32 -8.01 -27.35 -29.61
CA VAL A 32 -9.34 -26.93 -29.12
C VAL A 32 -9.31 -25.56 -28.46
N MET A 33 -8.33 -25.31 -27.59
CA MET A 33 -8.13 -24.01 -26.94
C MET A 33 -7.80 -22.93 -27.97
N SER A 34 -6.92 -23.22 -28.93
CA SER A 34 -6.58 -22.27 -30.01
C SER A 34 -7.80 -21.90 -30.85
N PHE A 35 -8.67 -22.88 -31.13
CA PHE A 35 -9.93 -22.62 -31.81
C PHE A 35 -10.88 -21.77 -30.95
N MET A 36 -11.12 -22.15 -29.69
CA MET A 36 -12.02 -21.42 -28.78
C MET A 36 -11.65 -19.95 -28.69
N ILE A 37 -10.36 -19.64 -28.50
CA ILE A 37 -9.91 -18.25 -28.36
C ILE A 37 -10.16 -17.45 -29.65
N LYS A 38 -9.96 -18.05 -30.83
CA LYS A 38 -10.22 -17.37 -32.11
C LYS A 38 -11.70 -17.23 -32.40
N ALA A 39 -12.49 -18.26 -32.05
CA ALA A 39 -13.90 -18.35 -32.38
C ALA A 39 -14.78 -17.53 -31.43
N PHE A 40 -14.38 -17.34 -30.17
CA PHE A 40 -15.16 -16.68 -29.13
C PHE A 40 -14.39 -15.49 -28.55
N PRO A 41 -14.48 -14.30 -29.16
CA PRO A 41 -13.80 -13.10 -28.68
C PRO A 41 -14.46 -12.49 -27.43
N GLU A 42 -15.75 -12.75 -27.21
CA GLU A 42 -16.46 -12.30 -26.00
C GLU A 42 -16.00 -13.14 -24.80
N ARG A 43 -15.56 -12.46 -23.73
CA ARG A 43 -14.90 -13.09 -22.58
C ARG A 43 -15.82 -14.07 -21.83
N THR A 44 -17.04 -13.66 -21.55
CA THR A 44 -18.08 -14.47 -20.89
C THR A 44 -18.37 -15.74 -21.67
N GLU A 45 -18.53 -15.61 -23.00
CA GLU A 45 -18.74 -16.74 -23.88
C GLU A 45 -17.52 -17.67 -23.91
N LEU A 46 -16.31 -17.12 -24.12
CA LEU A 46 -15.06 -17.89 -24.11
C LEU A 46 -14.89 -18.69 -22.82
N LEU A 47 -15.09 -18.05 -21.66
CA LEU A 47 -15.02 -18.71 -20.36
C LEU A 47 -16.05 -19.85 -20.27
N SER A 48 -17.27 -19.66 -20.75
CA SER A 48 -18.29 -20.71 -20.77
C SER A 48 -17.89 -21.93 -21.61
N ARG A 49 -17.16 -21.74 -22.72
CA ARG A 49 -16.67 -22.84 -23.57
C ARG A 49 -15.49 -23.55 -22.92
N ILE A 50 -14.56 -22.78 -22.34
CA ILE A 50 -13.40 -23.31 -21.62
C ILE A 50 -13.84 -24.16 -20.42
N LYS A 51 -14.92 -23.79 -19.72
CA LYS A 51 -15.50 -24.56 -18.59
C LYS A 51 -15.78 -26.02 -18.91
N VAL A 52 -16.10 -26.33 -20.17
CA VAL A 52 -16.43 -27.68 -20.63
C VAL A 52 -15.21 -28.61 -20.63
N LEU A 53 -13.99 -28.06 -20.65
CA LEU A 53 -12.71 -28.80 -20.64
C LEU A 53 -12.31 -29.34 -19.26
N ASN A 54 -13.23 -29.36 -18.29
CA ASN A 54 -12.94 -29.85 -16.96
C ASN A 54 -12.92 -31.39 -16.89
N ILE A 55 -11.73 -31.98 -16.67
CA ILE A 55 -11.59 -33.40 -16.32
C ILE A 55 -11.92 -33.57 -14.83
N LYS A 56 -13.00 -34.29 -14.52
CA LYS A 56 -13.33 -34.69 -13.14
C LYS A 56 -12.22 -35.58 -12.58
N SER A 57 -11.29 -34.98 -11.83
CA SER A 57 -10.31 -35.70 -11.03
C SER A 57 -11.01 -36.43 -9.89
N LYS A 58 -10.66 -37.71 -9.64
CA LYS A 58 -11.14 -38.47 -8.46
C LYS A 58 -10.74 -37.80 -7.12
N ALA A 59 -9.76 -36.89 -7.13
CA ALA A 59 -9.33 -36.13 -5.96
C ALA A 59 -10.09 -34.80 -5.76
N ALA A 60 -10.90 -34.38 -6.73
CA ALA A 60 -11.67 -33.14 -6.63
C ALA A 60 -12.95 -33.40 -5.82
N LYS A 61 -12.90 -33.11 -4.51
CA LYS A 61 -14.11 -32.88 -3.73
C LYS A 61 -14.98 -31.81 -4.41
N LYS A 62 -16.29 -31.88 -4.17
CA LYS A 62 -17.35 -30.96 -4.67
C LYS A 62 -16.78 -29.60 -5.07
N ILE A 63 -16.81 -29.36 -6.37
CA ILE A 63 -16.46 -28.08 -6.98
C ILE A 63 -17.65 -27.15 -6.74
N ASP A 64 -17.52 -26.19 -5.83
CA ASP A 64 -18.64 -25.32 -5.41
C ASP A 64 -18.58 -23.91 -6.05
N LEU A 65 -17.44 -23.49 -6.62
CA LEU A 65 -17.24 -22.12 -7.11
C LEU A 65 -16.67 -22.05 -8.54
N GLU A 66 -17.04 -20.99 -9.26
CA GLU A 66 -16.59 -20.69 -10.63
C GLU A 66 -15.05 -20.55 -10.74
N SER A 67 -14.40 -20.10 -9.67
CA SER A 67 -12.93 -20.05 -9.55
C SER A 67 -12.27 -21.42 -9.61
N ASP A 68 -12.90 -22.44 -9.02
CA ASP A 68 -12.31 -23.77 -8.86
C ASP A 68 -12.34 -24.55 -10.18
N ILE A 69 -13.36 -24.29 -11.00
CA ILE A 69 -13.45 -24.79 -12.38
C ILE A 69 -12.33 -24.18 -13.23
N MET A 70 -12.11 -22.87 -13.12
CA MET A 70 -11.05 -22.18 -13.85
C MET A 70 -9.65 -22.63 -13.41
N ASP A 71 -9.44 -22.91 -12.12
CA ASP A 71 -8.20 -23.47 -11.58
C ASP A 71 -7.93 -24.90 -12.09
N GLN A 72 -8.95 -25.75 -12.21
CA GLN A 72 -8.78 -27.07 -12.81
C GLN A 72 -8.48 -27.00 -14.30
N ILE A 73 -9.10 -26.08 -15.02
CA ILE A 73 -8.87 -25.94 -16.46
C ILE A 73 -7.50 -25.36 -16.72
N ALA A 74 -7.04 -24.41 -15.93
CA ALA A 74 -5.66 -23.97 -15.90
C ALA A 74 -4.69 -25.15 -15.76
N MET A 75 -4.86 -25.96 -14.71
CA MET A 75 -3.99 -27.11 -14.47
C MET A 75 -4.03 -28.13 -15.62
N ASN A 76 -5.20 -28.32 -16.25
CA ASN A 76 -5.37 -29.23 -17.38
C ASN A 76 -4.74 -28.69 -18.68
N VAL A 77 -4.88 -27.39 -18.95
CA VAL A 77 -4.31 -26.74 -20.14
C VAL A 77 -2.78 -26.68 -20.03
N PHE A 78 -2.23 -26.31 -18.87
CA PHE A 78 -0.79 -26.17 -18.66
C PHE A 78 -0.02 -27.49 -18.44
N ALA A 79 -0.69 -28.58 -18.06
CA ALA A 79 -0.07 -29.91 -18.00
C ALA A 79 0.44 -30.39 -19.38
N ILE A 80 -0.02 -29.77 -20.46
CA ILE A 80 0.31 -30.14 -21.83
C ILE A 80 1.45 -29.23 -22.30
N LYS A 81 2.67 -29.69 -22.05
CA LYS A 81 3.98 -29.02 -22.24
C LYS A 81 4.29 -28.44 -23.64
N ASN A 82 3.36 -28.53 -24.60
CA ASN A 82 3.58 -28.16 -26.01
C ASN A 82 2.43 -27.31 -26.58
N ILE A 83 1.81 -26.46 -25.76
CA ILE A 83 0.98 -25.41 -26.36
C ILE A 83 1.93 -24.55 -27.18
N ASN A 84 1.57 -24.26 -28.43
CA ASN A 84 2.34 -23.42 -29.33
C ASN A 84 2.59 -22.07 -28.64
N GLU A 85 3.77 -21.94 -27.99
CA GLU A 85 3.98 -21.04 -26.85
C GLU A 85 3.66 -19.59 -27.23
N GLY A 86 3.91 -19.19 -28.47
CA GLY A 86 3.66 -17.84 -28.96
C GLY A 86 2.18 -17.42 -29.03
N SER A 87 1.26 -18.26 -29.53
CA SER A 87 -0.13 -17.83 -29.77
C SER A 87 -0.98 -17.90 -28.50
N PHE A 88 -0.78 -18.94 -27.69
CA PHE A 88 -1.48 -19.11 -26.42
C PHE A 88 -1.01 -18.10 -25.38
N MET A 89 0.30 -17.88 -25.24
CA MET A 89 0.79 -16.82 -24.35
C MET A 89 0.21 -15.47 -24.75
N LYS A 90 0.26 -15.09 -26.04
CA LYS A 90 -0.32 -13.82 -26.52
C LYS A 90 -1.81 -13.67 -26.17
N ASN A 91 -2.58 -14.75 -26.32
CA ASN A 91 -4.00 -14.76 -26.03
C ASN A 91 -4.31 -14.71 -24.52
N MET A 92 -3.58 -15.49 -23.72
CA MET A 92 -3.73 -15.50 -22.26
C MET A 92 -3.33 -14.16 -21.65
N LEU A 93 -2.23 -13.55 -22.12
CA LEU A 93 -1.82 -12.20 -21.72
C LEU A 93 -2.90 -11.15 -22.08
N THR A 94 -3.62 -11.35 -23.19
CA THR A 94 -4.75 -10.47 -23.56
C THR A 94 -5.94 -10.63 -22.62
N LEU A 95 -6.22 -11.84 -22.15
CA LEU A 95 -7.29 -12.13 -21.21
C LEU A 95 -6.96 -11.68 -19.78
N PHE A 96 -5.69 -11.76 -19.37
CA PHE A 96 -5.23 -11.37 -18.03
C PHE A 96 -5.09 -9.86 -17.82
N LYS A 97 -5.42 -9.05 -18.82
CA LYS A 97 -5.63 -7.60 -18.65
C LYS A 97 -6.65 -7.28 -17.57
N ASP A 98 -7.62 -8.18 -17.36
CA ASP A 98 -8.51 -8.14 -16.21
C ASP A 98 -8.39 -9.44 -15.37
N PRO A 99 -7.66 -9.41 -14.25
CA PRO A 99 -7.52 -10.55 -13.35
C PRO A 99 -8.76 -10.84 -12.49
N SER A 100 -9.81 -10.00 -12.52
CA SER A 100 -11.01 -10.16 -11.69
C SER A 100 -11.79 -11.45 -11.97
N SER A 101 -11.77 -11.95 -13.21
CA SER A 101 -12.49 -13.18 -13.60
C SER A 101 -11.65 -14.45 -13.50
N PHE A 102 -10.39 -14.32 -13.10
CA PHE A 102 -9.50 -15.47 -12.92
C PHE A 102 -9.20 -15.69 -11.45
N SER A 103 -9.11 -16.96 -11.07
CA SER A 103 -8.69 -17.37 -9.75
C SER A 103 -7.25 -16.92 -9.47
N LYS A 104 -6.95 -16.65 -8.20
CA LYS A 104 -5.60 -16.26 -7.76
C LYS A 104 -4.58 -17.36 -8.07
N VAL A 105 -4.96 -18.63 -7.86
CA VAL A 105 -4.08 -19.79 -8.07
C VAL A 105 -3.67 -19.89 -9.53
N PHE A 106 -4.61 -19.73 -10.45
CA PHE A 106 -4.30 -19.72 -11.88
C PHE A 106 -3.32 -18.63 -12.27
N LEU A 107 -3.60 -17.39 -11.87
CA LEU A 107 -2.77 -16.24 -12.21
C LEU A 107 -1.38 -16.39 -11.61
N THR A 108 -1.28 -16.89 -10.37
CA THR A 108 0.00 -17.24 -9.75
C THR A 108 0.75 -18.26 -10.60
N TYR A 109 0.12 -19.39 -10.91
CA TYR A 109 0.77 -20.43 -11.69
C TYR A 109 1.24 -19.91 -13.06
N PHE A 110 0.39 -19.15 -13.77
CA PHE A 110 0.72 -18.60 -15.08
C PHE A 110 1.95 -17.71 -15.01
N TYR A 111 1.91 -16.65 -14.19
CA TYR A 111 2.99 -15.67 -14.16
C TYR A 111 4.27 -16.22 -13.51
N SER A 112 4.18 -17.22 -12.62
CA SER A 112 5.35 -17.93 -12.09
C SER A 112 6.05 -18.80 -13.14
N ASN A 113 5.36 -19.22 -14.20
CA ASN A 113 5.94 -20.04 -15.27
C ASN A 113 6.08 -19.27 -16.59
N SER A 114 5.77 -17.97 -16.60
CA SER A 114 5.87 -17.11 -17.77
C SER A 114 7.23 -16.40 -17.77
N SER A 115 8.06 -16.66 -18.78
CA SER A 115 9.21 -15.81 -19.08
C SER A 115 8.74 -14.71 -20.04
N LEU A 116 8.52 -13.51 -19.51
CA LEU A 116 8.10 -12.36 -20.28
C LEU A 116 9.35 -11.54 -20.66
N GLY A 117 9.45 -11.17 -21.93
CA GLY A 117 10.42 -10.15 -22.34
C GLY A 117 10.04 -8.77 -21.77
N ILE A 118 11.01 -7.87 -21.66
CA ILE A 118 10.87 -6.55 -21.04
C ILE A 118 9.65 -5.78 -21.57
N GLU A 119 9.51 -5.66 -22.90
CA GLU A 119 8.38 -4.96 -23.54
C GLU A 119 7.01 -5.52 -23.13
N LYS A 120 6.92 -6.84 -22.94
CA LYS A 120 5.66 -7.49 -22.54
C LYS A 120 5.39 -7.35 -21.06
N THR A 121 6.44 -7.35 -20.24
CA THR A 121 6.32 -7.03 -18.81
C THR A 121 5.77 -5.63 -18.64
N ASP A 122 6.34 -4.65 -19.34
CA ASP A 122 5.90 -3.26 -19.34
C ASP A 122 4.43 -3.13 -19.78
N GLU A 123 4.07 -3.70 -20.93
CA GLU A 123 2.70 -3.64 -21.48
C GLU A 123 1.63 -4.19 -20.51
N ILE A 124 1.99 -5.17 -19.67
CA ILE A 124 1.08 -5.79 -18.71
C ILE A 124 1.02 -4.97 -17.43
N LEU A 125 2.16 -4.51 -16.92
CA LEU A 125 2.22 -3.70 -15.72
C LEU A 125 1.45 -2.38 -15.90
N ASP A 126 1.56 -1.72 -17.05
CA ASP A 126 0.78 -0.52 -17.37
C ASP A 126 -0.73 -0.76 -17.25
N LYS A 127 -1.22 -1.86 -17.84
CA LYS A 127 -2.65 -2.19 -17.77
C LYS A 127 -3.11 -2.54 -16.37
N LEU A 128 -2.27 -3.23 -15.61
CA LEU A 128 -2.56 -3.54 -14.21
C LEU A 128 -2.57 -2.27 -13.35
N VAL A 129 -1.68 -1.32 -13.61
CA VAL A 129 -1.67 0.01 -12.97
C VAL A 129 -2.95 0.78 -13.30
N GLU A 130 -3.33 0.83 -14.58
CA GLU A 130 -4.56 1.51 -15.01
C GLU A 130 -5.79 0.92 -14.32
N LEU A 131 -5.94 -0.42 -14.35
CA LEU A 131 -7.03 -1.11 -13.67
C LEU A 131 -7.04 -0.84 -12.16
N LEU A 132 -5.87 -0.81 -11.53
CA LEU A 132 -5.73 -0.56 -10.10
C LEU A 132 -6.18 0.85 -9.72
N LEU A 133 -5.85 1.85 -10.53
CA LEU A 133 -6.26 3.24 -10.34
C LEU A 133 -7.75 3.44 -10.63
N GLU A 134 -8.30 2.72 -11.60
CA GLU A 134 -9.73 2.75 -11.94
C GLU A 134 -10.59 2.11 -10.85
N GLU A 135 -10.26 0.88 -10.43
CA GLU A 135 -10.96 0.17 -9.36
C GLU A 135 -10.84 0.87 -8.01
N SER A 136 -9.74 1.58 -7.77
CA SER A 136 -9.59 2.40 -6.57
C SER A 136 -10.24 3.78 -6.66
N SER A 137 -10.74 4.18 -7.84
CA SER A 137 -11.22 5.54 -8.12
C SER A 137 -10.19 6.63 -7.78
N LEU A 138 -8.90 6.33 -7.98
CA LEU A 138 -7.79 7.21 -7.62
C LEU A 138 -7.07 7.84 -8.82
N LYS A 139 -7.42 7.48 -10.06
CA LYS A 139 -6.72 7.92 -11.29
C LYS A 139 -6.41 9.42 -11.32
N GLU A 140 -7.43 10.27 -11.26
CA GLU A 140 -7.27 11.73 -11.27
C GLU A 140 -6.47 12.25 -10.06
N SER A 141 -6.74 11.71 -8.86
CA SER A 141 -6.03 12.13 -7.64
C SER A 141 -4.55 11.75 -7.67
N PHE A 142 -4.22 10.63 -8.30
CA PHE A 142 -2.87 10.14 -8.47
C PHE A 142 -2.11 11.01 -9.48
N GLU A 143 -2.73 11.34 -10.62
CA GLU A 143 -2.14 12.26 -11.60
C GLU A 143 -1.86 13.64 -10.98
N GLY A 144 -2.80 14.18 -10.19
CA GLY A 144 -2.60 15.41 -9.43
C GLY A 144 -1.45 15.33 -8.42
N PHE A 145 -1.36 14.21 -7.69
CA PHE A 145 -0.25 13.96 -6.75
C PHE A 145 1.12 13.92 -7.46
N ILE A 146 1.23 13.16 -8.55
CA ILE A 146 2.48 13.02 -9.31
C ILE A 146 2.93 14.35 -9.93
N ASN A 147 1.99 15.19 -10.36
CA ASN A 147 2.28 16.51 -10.90
C ASN A 147 2.63 17.54 -9.82
N GLY A 148 2.17 17.36 -8.58
CA GLY A 148 2.49 18.23 -7.45
C GLY A 148 3.89 18.00 -6.87
N ILE A 149 4.42 16.80 -7.03
CA ILE A 149 5.75 16.41 -6.54
C ILE A 149 6.82 16.85 -7.53
N GLY A 150 7.71 17.74 -7.09
CA GLY A 150 8.78 18.35 -7.90
C GLY A 150 8.66 19.87 -8.12
N PHE A 151 7.72 20.56 -7.49
CA PHE A 151 7.59 22.03 -7.55
C PHE A 151 7.96 22.79 -6.26
N SER A 152 8.41 22.11 -5.19
CA SER A 152 8.54 22.73 -3.87
C SER A 152 9.82 23.54 -3.60
N GLU A 153 10.67 23.82 -4.60
CA GLU A 153 11.91 24.60 -4.39
C GLU A 153 11.98 25.97 -5.09
N TYR A 154 10.94 26.45 -5.78
CA TYR A 154 10.97 27.80 -6.40
C TYR A 154 9.65 28.56 -6.35
N SER A 155 9.02 28.67 -5.18
CA SER A 155 7.95 29.67 -4.99
C SER A 155 7.97 30.33 -3.62
N GLU A 156 9.16 30.75 -3.17
CA GLU A 156 9.26 31.95 -2.35
C GLU A 156 9.86 33.08 -3.20
N SER A 157 9.12 34.19 -3.26
CA SER A 157 9.53 35.51 -3.78
C SER A 157 9.66 35.72 -5.31
N ILE A 158 8.52 35.98 -5.98
CA ILE A 158 8.46 37.10 -6.94
C ILE A 158 7.23 37.95 -6.64
N SER A 159 7.53 39.18 -6.22
CA SER A 159 6.64 40.32 -6.04
C SER A 159 5.84 40.67 -7.30
N SER A 160 4.60 41.11 -7.11
CA SER A 160 3.98 42.11 -7.98
C SER A 160 2.88 42.85 -7.21
N GLU A 161 3.30 43.82 -6.39
CA GLU A 161 2.49 45.01 -6.18
C GLU A 161 2.25 45.72 -7.52
N LYS A 162 1.08 46.37 -7.60
CA LYS A 162 0.59 47.32 -8.62
C LYS A 162 -0.07 46.73 -9.87
N THR A 163 -1.39 46.66 -9.81
CA THR A 163 -2.17 47.67 -10.54
C THR A 163 -3.44 48.01 -9.77
N GLU A 164 -3.53 49.28 -9.37
CA GLU A 164 -4.69 49.94 -8.82
C GLU A 164 -5.80 50.16 -9.87
N GLU A 165 -7.01 50.35 -9.33
CA GLU A 165 -8.11 51.20 -9.84
C GLU A 165 -9.05 50.71 -10.96
N MET A 166 -10.27 50.31 -10.55
CA MET A 166 -11.54 51.07 -10.67
C MET A 166 -12.70 50.08 -10.42
N GLY A 167 -13.40 50.13 -9.28
CA GLY A 167 -14.63 50.90 -9.04
C GLY A 167 -15.89 50.06 -9.39
N LYS A 168 -16.96 49.92 -8.60
CA LYS A 168 -17.50 50.68 -7.46
C LYS A 168 -18.53 49.84 -6.67
N GLU A 169 -18.52 50.06 -5.35
CA GLU A 169 -19.63 50.26 -4.40
C GLU A 169 -20.93 49.43 -4.45
N LEU A 170 -21.22 48.79 -3.30
CA LEU A 170 -22.44 48.88 -2.46
C LEU A 170 -22.50 47.60 -1.60
N GLY A 171 -22.55 47.58 -0.27
CA GLY A 171 -22.58 48.58 0.79
C GLY A 171 -22.50 47.84 2.14
N THR A 172 -22.07 48.58 3.17
CA THR A 172 -22.15 48.34 4.63
C THR A 172 -23.40 47.56 5.07
N ASP A 173 -23.40 46.69 6.09
CA ASP A 173 -23.04 46.97 7.48
C ASP A 173 -23.20 45.70 8.37
N ALA A 174 -22.61 45.79 9.57
CA ALA A 174 -23.02 45.16 10.83
C ALA A 174 -22.74 43.67 11.12
N HIS A 175 -21.78 43.49 12.03
CA HIS A 175 -21.79 42.46 13.08
C HIS A 175 -23.21 42.22 13.63
N LYS A 176 -23.63 40.95 13.73
CA LYS A 176 -24.52 40.50 14.79
C LYS A 176 -24.38 39.01 15.07
N GLU A 177 -23.98 38.78 16.30
CA GLU A 177 -24.09 37.58 17.12
C GLU A 177 -25.51 36.97 17.08
N LEU A 178 -25.57 35.70 17.51
CA LEU A 178 -26.66 35.02 18.21
C LEU A 178 -27.54 33.99 17.45
N THR A 179 -27.44 32.79 18.04
CA THR A 179 -28.51 31.84 18.42
C THR A 179 -29.11 30.88 17.39
N TYR A 180 -28.83 29.61 17.68
CA TYR A 180 -29.78 28.50 17.63
C TYR A 180 -31.20 28.93 18.01
N LYS A 181 -32.15 28.69 17.11
CA LYS A 181 -33.51 28.26 17.47
C LYS A 181 -34.10 27.42 16.35
N ALA A 182 -34.48 26.21 16.76
CA ALA A 182 -35.29 25.29 15.99
C ALA A 182 -36.67 25.89 15.66
N SER A 183 -37.14 25.64 14.45
CA SER A 183 -38.55 25.60 14.10
C SER A 183 -38.78 24.37 13.23
N ASN A 184 -39.67 23.52 13.72
CA ASN A 184 -40.17 22.30 13.11
C ASN A 184 -41.04 22.55 11.87
N ASP A 185 -41.20 21.44 11.14
CA ASP A 185 -42.25 21.08 10.18
C ASP A 185 -42.10 21.66 8.76
N GLU A 186 -42.14 20.89 7.66
CA GLU A 186 -42.70 19.54 7.48
C GLU A 186 -42.19 18.90 6.17
N SER A 187 -42.01 17.58 6.20
CA SER A 187 -42.26 16.63 5.09
C SER A 187 -41.26 16.49 3.92
N SER A 188 -40.33 15.54 4.07
CA SER A 188 -40.20 14.47 3.06
C SER A 188 -40.08 13.13 3.79
N SER A 189 -41.20 12.44 3.89
CA SER A 189 -41.38 11.17 4.58
C SER A 189 -40.56 10.05 3.95
N THR A 190 -39.49 9.62 4.62
CA THR A 190 -39.04 8.23 4.49
C THR A 190 -39.79 7.45 5.56
N ALA A 191 -41.01 7.02 5.23
CA ALA A 191 -41.79 6.15 6.12
C ALA A 191 -40.99 4.86 6.34
N ILE A 192 -40.38 4.74 7.52
CA ILE A 192 -39.82 3.49 8.01
C ILE A 192 -41.02 2.59 8.24
N SER A 193 -41.22 1.65 7.31
CA SER A 193 -42.14 0.54 7.51
C SER A 193 -41.67 -0.24 8.74
N LEU A 194 -42.34 -0.01 9.87
CA LEU A 194 -42.18 -0.78 11.10
C LEU A 194 -42.72 -2.19 10.87
N ILE A 195 -41.84 -3.04 10.36
CA ILE A 195 -41.99 -4.49 10.46
C ILE A 195 -41.43 -4.84 11.84
N SER A 196 -42.21 -5.53 12.67
CA SER A 196 -41.73 -6.05 13.96
C SER A 196 -40.59 -7.04 13.69
N LEU A 197 -39.35 -6.57 13.82
CA LEU A 197 -38.17 -7.41 13.79
C LEU A 197 -37.74 -7.69 15.23
N ASP A 198 -37.12 -8.85 15.41
CA ASP A 198 -36.52 -9.26 16.67
C ASP A 198 -35.50 -8.19 17.12
N ASP A 199 -35.48 -7.84 18.41
CA ASP A 199 -34.73 -6.70 18.95
C ASP A 199 -33.24 -6.72 18.53
N SER A 200 -32.69 -7.92 18.31
CA SER A 200 -31.30 -8.12 17.87
C SER A 200 -31.03 -7.68 16.42
N GLU A 201 -32.00 -7.80 15.51
CA GLU A 201 -31.85 -7.32 14.13
C GLU A 201 -32.05 -5.81 14.03
N GLU A 202 -32.96 -5.25 14.81
CA GLU A 202 -33.18 -3.81 14.87
C GLU A 202 -31.96 -3.09 15.51
N ILE A 203 -31.40 -3.65 16.58
CA ILE A 203 -30.14 -3.18 17.17
C ILE A 203 -29.00 -3.25 16.14
N ARG A 204 -28.88 -4.33 15.36
CA ARG A 204 -27.87 -4.42 14.29
C ARG A 204 -28.06 -3.37 13.21
N ARG A 205 -29.31 -3.08 12.84
CA ARG A 205 -29.63 -2.09 11.82
C ARG A 205 -29.31 -0.67 12.30
N ILE A 206 -29.59 -0.40 13.58
CA ILE A 206 -29.26 0.85 14.25
C ILE A 206 -27.73 0.98 14.38
N ASP A 207 -27.00 -0.05 14.82
CA ASP A 207 -25.54 -0.06 14.89
C ASP A 207 -24.89 0.16 13.53
N THR A 208 -25.44 -0.43 12.47
CA THR A 208 -24.94 -0.24 11.10
C THR A 208 -25.19 1.19 10.62
N SER A 209 -26.36 1.76 10.93
CA SER A 209 -26.73 3.13 10.56
C SER A 209 -25.94 4.18 11.34
N ILE A 210 -25.69 3.92 12.63
CA ILE A 210 -24.84 4.73 13.51
C ILE A 210 -23.38 4.63 13.05
N SER A 211 -22.87 3.43 12.75
CA SER A 211 -21.52 3.25 12.19
C SER A 211 -21.32 4.02 10.88
N LEU A 212 -22.34 4.06 10.02
CA LEU A 212 -22.34 4.85 8.78
C LEU A 212 -22.40 6.37 9.02
N LEU A 213 -22.96 6.82 10.14
CA LEU A 213 -23.02 8.24 10.52
C LEU A 213 -21.72 8.73 11.20
N PHE A 214 -20.98 7.84 11.87
CA PHE A 214 -19.74 8.18 12.61
C PHE A 214 -18.44 7.88 11.84
N GLU A 215 -18.48 7.10 10.75
CA GLU A 215 -17.33 6.96 9.85
C GLU A 215 -17.21 8.17 8.91
N GLY A 216 -16.45 9.17 9.35
CA GLY A 216 -16.04 10.32 8.54
C GLY A 216 -15.58 9.90 7.14
N ARG A 217 -16.08 10.64 6.13
CA ARG A 217 -15.99 10.40 4.69
C ARG A 217 -14.59 10.02 4.17
N LYS A 218 -14.23 8.74 4.22
CA LYS A 218 -13.40 8.09 3.20
C LYS A 218 -14.34 7.14 2.46
N LYS A 219 -14.60 7.36 1.17
CA LYS A 219 -15.34 6.39 0.34
C LYS A 219 -14.63 5.05 0.44
N LYS A 220 -15.14 4.15 1.29
CA LYS A 220 -14.63 2.79 1.38
C LYS A 220 -14.89 2.11 0.05
N LEU A 221 -13.85 1.48 -0.51
CA LEU A 221 -14.00 0.72 -1.75
C LEU A 221 -15.10 -0.32 -1.61
N SER A 222 -15.78 -0.60 -2.71
CA SER A 222 -16.71 -1.73 -2.75
C SER A 222 -15.94 -3.02 -2.40
N PRO A 223 -16.57 -4.00 -1.72
CA PRO A 223 -15.91 -5.27 -1.42
C PRO A 223 -15.37 -5.98 -2.67
N LEU A 224 -16.04 -5.79 -3.81
CA LEU A 224 -15.62 -6.32 -5.10
C LEU A 224 -14.33 -5.62 -5.60
N SER A 225 -14.31 -4.29 -5.63
CA SER A 225 -13.15 -3.51 -6.05
C SER A 225 -11.94 -3.77 -5.14
N LEU A 226 -12.15 -3.88 -3.83
CA LEU A 226 -11.10 -4.25 -2.88
C LEU A 226 -10.49 -5.63 -3.21
N LYS A 227 -11.34 -6.61 -3.53
CA LYS A 227 -10.92 -7.96 -3.93
C LYS A 227 -10.15 -7.93 -5.26
N THR A 228 -10.58 -7.12 -6.22
CA THR A 228 -9.91 -6.91 -7.51
C THR A 228 -8.54 -6.27 -7.31
N CYS A 229 -8.45 -5.13 -6.63
CA CYS A 229 -7.19 -4.45 -6.32
C CYS A 229 -6.20 -5.37 -5.58
N ALA A 230 -6.68 -6.10 -4.57
CA ALA A 230 -5.85 -7.06 -3.84
C ALA A 230 -5.29 -8.15 -4.77
N ARG A 231 -6.08 -8.62 -5.74
CA ARG A 231 -5.65 -9.62 -6.72
C ARG A 231 -4.65 -9.05 -7.72
N VAL A 232 -4.91 -7.86 -8.25
CA VAL A 232 -3.99 -7.12 -9.13
C VAL A 232 -2.62 -6.99 -8.47
N LEU A 233 -2.57 -6.52 -7.22
CA LEU A 233 -1.32 -6.38 -6.47
C LEU A 233 -0.58 -7.69 -6.26
N SER A 234 -1.30 -8.79 -5.99
CA SER A 234 -0.67 -10.12 -5.89
C SER A 234 -0.03 -10.54 -7.21
N ILE A 235 -0.67 -10.24 -8.33
CA ILE A 235 -0.17 -10.57 -9.66
C ILE A 235 1.02 -9.71 -10.01
N MET A 236 0.94 -8.40 -9.78
CA MET A 236 2.08 -7.49 -9.97
C MET A 236 3.29 -7.99 -9.18
N ASN A 237 3.13 -8.36 -7.91
CA ASN A 237 4.23 -8.92 -7.13
C ASN A 237 4.85 -10.16 -7.79
N ILE A 238 4.05 -11.09 -8.30
CA ILE A 238 4.54 -12.31 -8.97
C ILE A 238 5.23 -11.98 -10.30
N ILE A 239 4.70 -11.04 -11.07
CA ILE A 239 5.33 -10.57 -12.32
C ILE A 239 6.70 -9.97 -12.00
N LEU A 240 6.77 -9.08 -11.00
CA LEU A 240 7.99 -8.40 -10.56
C LEU A 240 8.99 -9.39 -9.91
N GLU A 241 8.52 -10.48 -9.30
CA GLU A 241 9.36 -11.57 -8.78
C GLU A 241 10.04 -12.38 -9.90
N ASN A 242 9.44 -12.49 -11.07
CA ASN A 242 9.94 -13.37 -12.15
C ASN A 242 10.49 -12.61 -13.36
N ASN A 243 10.18 -11.32 -13.51
CA ASN A 243 10.51 -10.52 -14.70
C ASN A 243 11.05 -9.14 -14.29
N TYR A 244 11.67 -8.44 -15.24
CA TYR A 244 12.23 -7.10 -15.05
C TYR A 244 11.49 -6.08 -15.91
N PRO A 245 10.87 -5.03 -15.33
CA PRO A 245 10.33 -3.91 -16.09
C PRO A 245 11.46 -3.07 -16.69
N GLY A 246 11.23 -2.49 -17.86
CA GLY A 246 12.20 -1.64 -18.57
C GLY A 246 11.90 -0.16 -18.38
N CYS A 247 10.69 0.24 -18.74
CA CYS A 247 10.25 1.64 -18.79
C CYS A 247 9.13 1.96 -17.80
N VAL A 248 8.31 0.97 -17.42
CA VAL A 248 7.12 1.22 -16.60
C VAL A 248 7.51 1.36 -15.13
N ASP A 249 7.23 2.54 -14.58
CA ASP A 249 7.47 2.82 -13.18
C ASP A 249 6.21 2.60 -12.33
N VAL A 250 6.15 1.42 -11.73
CA VAL A 250 5.05 1.03 -10.84
C VAL A 250 5.20 1.54 -9.41
N VAL A 251 6.39 2.03 -9.02
CA VAL A 251 6.69 2.39 -7.62
C VAL A 251 5.80 3.53 -7.11
N PRO A 252 5.63 4.66 -7.83
CA PRO A 252 4.76 5.74 -7.37
C PRO A 252 3.32 5.29 -7.13
N VAL A 253 2.79 4.46 -8.04
CA VAL A 253 1.42 3.93 -7.94
C VAL A 253 1.29 3.06 -6.70
N LEU A 254 2.20 2.08 -6.53
CA LEU A 254 2.19 1.16 -5.40
C LEU A 254 2.30 1.89 -4.05
N MET A 255 3.10 2.97 -3.98
CA MET A 255 3.15 3.82 -2.79
C MET A 255 1.83 4.55 -2.56
N TYR A 256 1.30 5.21 -3.59
CA TYR A 256 0.11 6.05 -3.46
C TYR A 256 -1.13 5.25 -3.03
N ILE A 257 -1.38 4.08 -3.61
CA ILE A 257 -2.56 3.26 -3.29
C ILE A 257 -2.49 2.60 -1.90
N SER A 258 -1.31 2.58 -1.28
CA SER A 258 -1.12 1.94 0.03
C SER A 258 -1.89 2.65 1.15
N LYS A 259 -2.44 3.84 0.87
CA LYS A 259 -3.28 4.63 1.79
C LYS A 259 -4.74 4.18 1.91
N ILE A 260 -5.19 3.21 1.09
CA ILE A 260 -6.59 2.80 1.01
C ILE A 260 -7.03 1.99 2.24
N ASP A 261 -6.42 0.83 2.47
CA ASP A 261 -6.72 -0.06 3.60
C ASP A 261 -5.55 -1.01 3.92
N GLN A 262 -5.63 -1.74 5.02
CA GLN A 262 -4.54 -2.60 5.47
C GLN A 262 -4.19 -3.77 4.53
N VAL A 263 -5.17 -4.35 3.82
CA VAL A 263 -4.92 -5.44 2.87
C VAL A 263 -4.15 -4.93 1.67
N ILE A 264 -4.58 -3.79 1.11
CA ILE A 264 -3.90 -3.13 0.00
C ILE A 264 -2.52 -2.65 0.42
N PHE A 265 -2.38 -2.06 1.62
CA PHE A 265 -1.09 -1.65 2.18
C PHE A 265 -0.08 -2.83 2.20
N LYS A 266 -0.46 -3.96 2.81
CA LYS A 266 0.43 -5.13 2.93
C LYS A 266 0.86 -5.67 1.57
N ARG A 267 -0.05 -5.71 0.60
CA ARG A 267 0.23 -6.24 -0.74
C ARG A 267 1.07 -5.29 -1.57
N SER A 268 0.80 -3.99 -1.50
CA SER A 268 1.58 -2.95 -2.17
C SER A 268 3.01 -2.90 -1.62
N LEU A 269 3.16 -2.99 -0.28
CA LEU A 269 4.45 -3.06 0.37
C LEU A 269 5.25 -4.30 -0.05
N SER A 270 4.59 -5.45 -0.25
CA SER A 270 5.26 -6.66 -0.77
C SER A 270 5.81 -6.43 -2.17
N ALA A 271 4.99 -5.87 -3.07
CA ALA A 271 5.40 -5.57 -4.45
C ALA A 271 6.54 -4.53 -4.49
N LEU A 272 6.45 -3.47 -3.68
CA LEU A 272 7.50 -2.46 -3.52
C LEU A 272 8.83 -3.09 -3.05
N LYS A 273 8.80 -3.94 -2.02
CA LYS A 273 9.99 -4.66 -1.55
C LYS A 273 10.61 -5.51 -2.64
N THR A 274 9.78 -6.20 -3.43
CA THR A 274 10.25 -7.04 -4.55
C THR A 274 10.95 -6.21 -5.61
N ILE A 275 10.33 -5.12 -6.07
CA ILE A 275 10.89 -4.32 -7.16
C ILE A 275 12.12 -3.54 -6.70
N LEU A 276 12.06 -2.83 -5.57
CA LEU A 276 13.18 -2.00 -5.08
C LEU A 276 14.42 -2.81 -4.68
N LYS A 277 14.29 -4.10 -4.36
CA LYS A 277 15.44 -5.00 -4.16
C LYS A 277 16.13 -5.41 -5.46
N LYS A 278 15.41 -5.34 -6.58
CA LYS A 278 15.86 -5.82 -7.89
C LYS A 278 16.38 -4.71 -8.79
N ILE A 279 15.78 -3.53 -8.71
CA ILE A 279 16.14 -2.38 -9.53
C ILE A 279 16.86 -1.33 -8.68
N ASN A 280 17.90 -0.73 -9.24
CA ASN A 280 18.41 0.52 -8.72
C ASN A 280 17.48 1.65 -9.18
N TYR A 281 16.60 2.10 -8.30
CA TYR A 281 15.63 3.16 -8.61
C TYR A 281 16.38 4.44 -8.99
N LYS A 282 16.07 5.00 -10.17
CA LYS A 282 16.84 6.10 -10.77
C LYS A 282 16.63 7.41 -10.03
N ASP A 283 15.38 7.73 -9.68
CA ASP A 283 14.99 9.02 -9.13
C ASP A 283 14.78 8.94 -7.61
N LYS A 284 15.89 8.78 -6.88
CA LYS A 284 15.87 8.55 -5.43
C LYS A 284 15.37 9.75 -4.62
N GLY A 285 15.61 10.97 -5.10
CA GLY A 285 15.11 12.20 -4.48
C GLY A 285 13.59 12.27 -4.56
N ARG A 286 13.02 12.12 -5.75
CA ARG A 286 11.56 12.08 -5.93
C ARG A 286 10.89 10.95 -5.16
N LEU A 287 11.54 9.79 -5.04
CA LEU A 287 11.06 8.69 -4.22
C LEU A 287 10.91 9.09 -2.75
N PHE A 288 11.89 9.82 -2.23
CA PHE A 288 11.88 10.31 -0.86
C PHE A 288 10.82 11.40 -0.64
N GLU A 289 10.70 12.36 -1.56
CA GLU A 289 9.64 13.39 -1.53
C GLU A 289 8.23 12.77 -1.50
N MET A 290 7.97 11.82 -2.42
CA MET A 290 6.70 11.06 -2.44
C MET A 290 6.42 10.36 -1.11
N PHE A 291 7.46 9.81 -0.49
CA PHE A 291 7.32 9.10 0.77
C PHE A 291 6.93 10.05 1.92
N CYS A 292 7.60 11.20 2.02
CA CYS A 292 7.32 12.23 3.03
C CYS A 292 5.90 12.80 2.88
N ASP A 293 5.48 13.15 1.66
CA ASP A 293 4.12 13.65 1.40
C ASP A 293 3.04 12.63 1.77
N LEU A 294 3.26 11.35 1.44
CA LEU A 294 2.34 10.27 1.79
C LEU A 294 2.32 9.98 3.29
N LEU A 295 3.45 10.12 3.98
CA LEU A 295 3.53 9.96 5.43
C LEU A 295 2.71 11.04 6.16
N GLY A 296 2.74 12.27 5.66
CA GLY A 296 1.87 13.36 6.14
C GLY A 296 0.38 13.03 6.03
N GLN A 297 -0.03 12.19 5.08
CA GLN A 297 -1.44 11.84 4.84
C GLN A 297 -1.87 10.48 5.43
N ASN A 298 -0.93 9.56 5.64
CA ASN A 298 -1.21 8.18 6.04
C ASN A 298 -0.17 7.68 7.06
N PRO A 299 -0.51 7.54 8.34
CA PRO A 299 0.46 7.16 9.37
C PRO A 299 1.03 5.76 9.17
N ASN A 300 0.33 4.86 8.46
CA ASN A 300 0.84 3.51 8.17
C ASN A 300 2.09 3.52 7.28
N MET A 301 2.34 4.61 6.54
CA MET A 301 3.54 4.76 5.70
C MET A 301 4.83 4.65 6.50
N ILE A 302 4.81 4.97 7.80
CA ILE A 302 6.01 4.87 8.66
C ILE A 302 6.65 3.48 8.64
N ARG A 303 5.86 2.43 8.40
CA ARG A 303 6.36 1.04 8.29
C ARG A 303 7.23 0.81 7.04
N MET A 304 7.23 1.74 6.09
CA MET A 304 8.07 1.71 4.89
C MET A 304 9.42 2.42 5.10
N THR A 305 9.63 3.16 6.19
CA THR A 305 10.81 4.02 6.40
C THR A 305 12.12 3.32 6.07
N MET A 306 12.36 2.14 6.64
CA MET A 306 13.62 1.43 6.41
C MET A 306 13.78 0.92 4.97
N LEU A 307 12.68 0.61 4.27
CA LEU A 307 12.76 0.24 2.85
C LEU A 307 13.19 1.45 2.02
N ILE A 308 12.59 2.62 2.28
CA ILE A 308 12.88 3.86 1.56
C ILE A 308 14.28 4.36 1.89
N ALA A 309 14.66 4.43 3.18
CA ALA A 309 16.00 4.82 3.61
C ALA A 309 17.10 3.98 2.94
N ASN A 310 16.94 2.66 2.91
CA ASN A 310 17.91 1.76 2.25
C ASN A 310 17.95 1.95 0.72
N THR A 311 16.82 2.29 0.09
CA THR A 311 16.73 2.48 -1.36
C THR A 311 17.32 3.83 -1.78
N CYS A 312 16.95 4.88 -1.07
CA CYS A 312 17.37 6.26 -1.31
C CYS A 312 18.85 6.49 -0.93
N GLY A 313 19.36 5.82 0.11
CA GLY A 313 20.72 6.05 0.58
C GLY A 313 20.91 7.50 1.01
N ASP A 314 21.93 8.17 0.48
CA ASP A 314 22.26 9.57 0.81
C ASP A 314 21.17 10.58 0.44
N TYR A 315 20.22 10.21 -0.42
CA TYR A 315 19.05 11.04 -0.76
C TYR A 315 17.97 11.02 0.33
N PHE A 316 18.09 10.18 1.36
CA PHE A 316 17.15 10.14 2.48
C PHE A 316 17.54 11.16 3.55
N SER A 317 16.77 12.24 3.67
CA SER A 317 16.98 13.29 4.66
C SER A 317 16.26 12.98 5.97
N TRP A 318 17.01 12.58 7.01
CA TRP A 318 16.44 12.34 8.34
C TRP A 318 15.73 13.56 8.95
N PRO A 319 16.24 14.80 8.82
CA PRO A 319 15.51 15.99 9.26
C PRO A 319 14.15 16.13 8.59
N GLU A 320 14.07 16.12 7.25
CA GLU A 320 12.81 16.24 6.52
C GLU A 320 11.83 15.10 6.81
N PHE A 321 12.36 13.89 7.01
CA PHE A 321 11.57 12.75 7.45
C PHE A 321 10.92 13.01 8.81
N LEU A 322 11.69 13.48 9.80
CA LEU A 322 11.20 13.76 11.15
C LEU A 322 10.20 14.93 11.16
N GLU A 323 10.41 15.96 10.34
CA GLU A 323 9.41 17.01 10.13
C GLU A 323 8.10 16.46 9.57
N SER A 324 8.18 15.54 8.59
CA SER A 324 7.00 14.89 8.02
C SER A 324 6.26 14.01 9.03
N VAL A 325 6.97 13.39 9.97
CA VAL A 325 6.39 12.68 11.12
C VAL A 325 5.66 13.66 12.05
N ASP A 326 6.22 14.84 12.28
CA ASP A 326 5.62 15.84 13.18
C ASP A 326 4.32 16.42 12.63
N ARG A 327 4.27 16.68 11.32
CA ARG A 327 3.08 17.16 10.61
C ARG A 327 1.86 16.24 10.72
N ASN A 328 2.06 14.96 11.06
CA ASN A 328 0.99 13.98 11.22
C ASN A 328 0.99 13.37 12.63
N GLU A 329 0.11 13.85 13.50
CA GLU A 329 0.00 13.45 14.91
C GLU A 329 -0.25 11.95 15.12
N GLU A 330 -0.86 11.26 14.15
CA GLU A 330 -1.17 9.82 14.24
C GLU A 330 0.05 8.92 14.01
N VAL A 331 1.17 9.49 13.54
CA VAL A 331 2.39 8.73 13.26
C VAL A 331 3.08 8.34 14.58
N ASP A 332 3.33 7.04 14.72
CA ASP A 332 4.06 6.49 15.86
C ASP A 332 5.53 6.21 15.51
N LEU A 333 6.44 7.06 15.98
CA LEU A 333 7.88 6.94 15.74
C LEU A 333 8.47 5.65 16.33
N ASP A 334 7.80 5.01 17.29
CA ASP A 334 8.23 3.73 17.86
C ASP A 334 8.05 2.55 16.90
N MET A 335 7.39 2.75 15.75
CA MET A 335 7.31 1.77 14.66
C MET A 335 8.63 1.62 13.88
N ILE A 336 9.61 2.49 14.12
CA ILE A 336 10.90 2.49 13.43
C ILE A 336 11.97 1.95 14.37
N ASP A 337 12.96 1.26 13.81
CA ASP A 337 14.17 0.93 14.55
C ASP A 337 14.93 2.22 14.90
N ARG A 338 14.81 2.63 16.16
CA ARG A 338 15.39 3.86 16.72
C ARG A 338 16.92 3.89 16.59
N THR A 339 17.58 2.74 16.43
CA THR A 339 19.04 2.68 16.23
C THR A 339 19.48 3.23 14.88
N CYS A 340 18.55 3.32 13.92
CA CYS A 340 18.82 3.81 12.58
C CYS A 340 18.72 5.35 12.48
N ILE A 341 18.05 6.00 13.44
CA ILE A 341 17.88 7.45 13.44
C ILE A 341 19.20 8.10 13.91
N PRO A 342 19.83 8.96 13.10
CA PRO A 342 21.01 9.70 13.52
C PRO A 342 20.70 10.56 14.73
N ARG A 343 21.48 10.39 15.78
CA ARG A 343 21.27 11.10 17.05
C ARG A 343 21.28 12.62 16.88
N PRO A 344 22.23 13.24 16.14
CA PRO A 344 22.23 14.69 15.93
C PRO A 344 20.91 15.20 15.34
N SER A 345 20.42 14.56 14.27
CA SER A 345 19.15 14.91 13.63
C SER A 345 17.95 14.71 14.56
N PHE A 346 17.94 13.64 15.35
CA PHE A 346 16.87 13.40 16.32
C PHE A 346 16.84 14.44 17.44
N TYR A 347 18.01 14.87 17.93
CA TYR A 347 18.10 15.85 18.99
C TYR A 347 17.72 17.25 18.53
N GLU A 348 18.16 17.64 17.33
CA GLU A 348 17.70 18.86 16.68
C GLU A 348 16.17 18.85 16.51
N PHE A 349 15.62 17.76 16.01
CA PHE A 349 14.18 17.56 15.91
C PHE A 349 13.44 17.73 17.25
N ILE A 350 13.92 17.10 18.33
CA ILE A 350 13.32 17.21 19.66
C ILE A 350 13.35 18.64 20.22
N VAL A 351 14.36 19.44 19.85
CA VAL A 351 14.45 20.85 20.25
C VAL A 351 13.45 21.72 19.47
N LEU A 352 13.19 21.39 18.20
CA LEU A 352 12.38 22.20 17.29
C LEU A 352 10.89 21.87 17.30
N THR A 353 10.52 20.62 17.62
CA THR A 353 9.11 20.20 17.62
C THR A 353 8.28 20.97 18.66
N GLU A 354 7.04 21.28 18.30
CA GLU A 354 6.10 21.98 19.19
C GLU A 354 5.65 21.10 20.37
N ASN A 355 5.67 19.77 20.19
CA ASN A 355 5.22 18.81 21.19
C ASN A 355 6.25 17.69 21.44
N PRO A 356 7.41 18.00 22.05
CA PRO A 356 8.45 17.01 22.35
C PRO A 356 7.96 15.90 23.30
N GLY A 357 6.90 16.16 24.07
CA GLY A 357 6.28 15.18 24.95
C GLY A 357 5.70 13.98 24.20
N ARG A 358 5.25 14.16 22.95
CA ARG A 358 4.78 13.08 22.07
C ARG A 358 5.84 12.00 21.85
N TYR A 359 7.11 12.40 21.79
CA TYR A 359 8.25 11.51 21.50
C TYR A 359 8.96 11.00 22.75
N LEU A 360 8.36 11.14 23.93
CA LEU A 360 8.96 10.82 25.23
C LEU A 360 9.59 9.43 25.27
N THR A 361 8.88 8.41 24.79
CA THR A 361 9.36 7.02 24.80
C THR A 361 10.58 6.85 23.90
N THR A 362 10.53 7.38 22.68
CA THR A 362 11.65 7.35 21.74
C THR A 362 12.84 8.13 22.29
N ALA A 363 12.61 9.34 22.80
CA ALA A 363 13.62 10.22 23.36
C ALA A 363 14.35 9.58 24.54
N LYS A 364 13.63 9.04 25.52
CA LYS A 364 14.24 8.34 26.68
C LYS A 364 15.15 7.20 26.23
N ASN A 365 14.74 6.44 25.22
CA ASN A 365 15.54 5.32 24.72
C ASN A 365 16.81 5.78 24.00
N ILE A 366 16.71 6.78 23.14
CA ILE A 366 17.87 7.32 22.42
C ILE A 366 18.85 7.96 23.42
N ILE A 367 18.36 8.78 24.37
CA ILE A 367 19.17 9.40 25.43
C ILE A 367 19.88 8.36 26.29
N LYS A 368 19.21 7.27 26.67
CA LYS A 368 19.81 6.20 27.49
C LYS A 368 21.06 5.60 26.83
N ASN A 369 21.11 5.58 25.50
CA ASN A 369 22.21 5.00 24.72
C ASN A 369 23.26 6.04 24.28
N GLU A 370 23.06 7.32 24.60
CA GLU A 370 24.03 8.36 24.29
C GLU A 370 25.24 8.27 25.21
N THR A 371 26.41 8.51 24.65
CA THR A 371 27.72 8.50 25.31
C THR A 371 28.37 9.87 25.34
N ASP A 372 27.97 10.78 24.45
CA ASP A 372 28.48 12.14 24.41
C ASP A 372 27.80 13.02 25.47
N ILE A 373 28.55 13.33 26.54
CA ILE A 373 28.09 14.19 27.63
C ILE A 373 27.85 15.62 27.16
N HIS A 374 28.68 16.15 26.24
CA HIS A 374 28.55 17.54 25.77
C HIS A 374 27.26 17.72 24.99
N LEU A 375 26.96 16.76 24.11
CA LEU A 375 25.72 16.77 23.35
C LEU A 375 24.49 16.70 24.27
N LEU A 376 24.51 15.81 25.27
CA LEU A 376 23.41 15.71 26.24
C LEU A 376 23.20 17.00 27.04
N ARG A 377 24.28 17.71 27.40
CA ARG A 377 24.17 19.02 28.08
C ARG A 377 23.53 20.07 27.17
N ASP A 378 24.00 20.18 25.93
CA ASP A 378 23.46 21.11 24.94
C ASP A 378 21.97 20.85 24.68
N LEU A 379 21.58 19.58 24.56
CA LEU A 379 20.17 19.18 24.44
C LEU A 379 19.35 19.59 25.68
N GLY A 380 19.88 19.36 26.88
CA GLY A 380 19.20 19.73 28.13
C GLY A 380 18.99 21.23 28.28
N GLU A 381 19.95 22.03 27.82
CA GLU A 381 19.90 23.51 27.82
C GLU A 381 18.93 24.07 26.76
N LYS A 382 18.86 23.45 25.58
CA LYS A 382 18.02 23.89 24.46
C LYS A 382 16.55 23.50 24.57
N ILE A 383 16.22 22.43 25.30
CA ILE A 383 14.82 22.05 25.51
C ILE A 383 14.15 23.08 26.45
N ASN A 384 13.22 23.87 25.89
CA ASN A 384 12.45 24.83 26.66
C ASN A 384 11.56 24.15 27.71
N ASP A 385 11.49 24.71 28.92
CA ASP A 385 10.53 24.28 29.95
C ASP A 385 9.11 24.78 29.60
N THR A 386 8.51 24.20 28.57
CA THR A 386 7.07 24.29 28.37
C THR A 386 6.38 23.43 29.44
N GLU A 387 5.19 23.83 29.92
CA GLU A 387 4.43 23.12 30.96
C GLU A 387 3.90 21.72 30.54
N LEU A 388 4.51 21.10 29.54
CA LEU A 388 4.20 19.78 29.05
C LEU A 388 4.86 18.72 29.94
N GLY A 389 4.05 17.87 30.59
CA GLY A 389 4.53 16.83 31.50
C GLY A 389 5.59 15.87 30.92
N GLY A 390 5.64 15.71 29.59
CA GLY A 390 6.65 14.92 28.88
C GLY A 390 8.05 15.55 28.90
N ILE A 391 8.16 16.88 28.83
CA ILE A 391 9.46 17.59 28.76
C ILE A 391 10.27 17.39 30.03
N LYS A 392 9.64 17.55 31.20
CA LYS A 392 10.27 17.33 32.51
C LYS A 392 10.89 15.93 32.61
N GLN A 393 10.22 14.94 32.03
CA GLN A 393 10.70 13.56 32.03
C GLN A 393 11.84 13.33 31.04
N ILE A 394 11.88 14.04 29.91
CA ILE A 394 13.02 14.04 28.98
C ILE A 394 14.24 14.66 29.65
N LYS A 395 14.11 15.84 30.27
CA LYS A 395 15.19 16.49 31.03
C LYS A 395 15.73 15.61 32.15
N SER A 396 14.84 15.01 32.93
CA SER A 396 15.24 14.05 33.98
C SER A 396 16.02 12.85 33.43
N ALA A 397 15.68 12.37 32.23
CA ALA A 397 16.42 11.29 31.58
C ALA A 397 17.83 11.73 31.14
N ILE A 398 17.96 12.95 30.61
CA ILE A 398 19.25 13.58 30.24
C ILE A 398 20.14 13.68 31.47
N ASP A 399 19.64 14.29 32.56
CA ASP A 399 20.40 14.48 33.81
C ASP A 399 20.86 13.15 34.40
N SER A 400 19.97 12.16 34.40
CA SER A 400 20.27 10.82 34.91
C SER A 400 21.38 10.15 34.10
N ARG A 401 21.38 10.32 32.77
CA ARG A 401 22.40 9.77 31.89
C ARG A 401 23.74 10.47 32.06
N ILE A 402 23.76 11.80 32.14
CA ILE A 402 24.98 12.58 32.40
C ILE A 402 25.64 12.14 33.71
N LYS A 403 24.84 11.97 34.78
CA LYS A 403 25.34 11.47 36.07
C LYS A 403 25.95 10.08 35.95
N ALA A 404 25.29 9.16 35.24
CA ALA A 404 25.79 7.81 35.04
C ALA A 404 27.15 7.79 34.32
N LEU A 405 27.28 8.56 33.23
CA LEU A 405 28.52 8.67 32.45
C LEU A 405 29.65 9.33 33.26
N SER A 406 29.33 10.37 34.04
CA SER A 406 30.31 11.05 34.91
C SER A 406 30.84 10.16 36.05
N HIS A 407 30.10 9.12 36.44
CA HIS A 407 30.54 8.15 37.44
C HIS A 407 31.34 6.97 36.85
N GLU A 408 31.17 6.64 35.57
CA GLU A 408 31.97 5.61 34.88
C GLU A 408 33.42 6.07 34.62
N GLU A 409 33.67 7.38 34.53
CA GLU A 409 35.03 7.95 34.40
C GLU A 409 35.84 7.97 35.72
N CYS A 410 35.27 7.54 36.85
CA CYS A 410 35.99 7.49 38.12
C CYS A 410 36.80 6.17 38.21
N PRO A 411 38.15 6.17 38.11
CA PRO A 411 38.89 4.92 38.16
C PRO A 411 38.69 4.26 39.52
N LYS A 412 38.26 2.98 39.50
CA LYS A 412 38.18 2.12 40.68
C LYS A 412 39.49 2.23 41.46
N LYS A 413 39.46 2.92 42.60
CA LYS A 413 40.61 3.01 43.53
C LYS A 413 41.13 1.61 43.78
N GLN A 414 42.39 1.38 43.41
CA GLN A 414 43.16 0.21 43.79
C GLN A 414 42.98 -0.05 45.29
N LYS A 415 42.48 -1.24 45.63
CA LYS A 415 42.59 -1.78 46.98
C LYS A 415 44.08 -1.81 47.33
N ARG A 416 44.50 -0.96 48.27
CA ARG A 416 45.78 -1.16 48.98
C ARG A 416 45.67 -2.48 49.73
N SER A 417 46.34 -3.49 49.20
CA SER A 417 46.68 -4.73 49.90
C SER A 417 47.37 -4.38 51.21
N GLY A 418 46.90 -5.01 52.29
CA GLY A 418 47.41 -4.83 53.64
C GLY A 418 48.91 -5.05 53.73
N LYS A 419 49.55 -4.21 54.54
CA LYS A 419 50.85 -4.52 55.12
C LYS A 419 50.62 -4.89 56.58
N ASN A 420 50.94 -6.14 56.86
CA ASN A 420 50.97 -6.78 58.17
C ASN A 420 51.57 -5.88 59.25
N ARG A 421 50.96 -5.93 60.43
CA ARG A 421 51.67 -5.84 61.70
C ARG A 421 51.25 -7.07 62.52
N ASP A 422 52.08 -8.09 62.47
CA ASP A 422 52.16 -9.09 63.53
C ASP A 422 52.92 -8.47 64.71
N ASN A 423 52.37 -8.72 65.90
CA ASN A 423 53.11 -8.93 67.13
C ASN A 423 52.80 -10.37 67.56
#